data_AF-A0A351STV8-F1
#
_entry.id   AF-A0A351STV8-F1
#
_cell.length_a   1.000
_cell.length_b   1.000
_cell.length_c   1.000
_cell.angle_alpha   90.00
_cell.angle_beta   90.00
_cell.angle_gamma   90.00
#
_symmetry.space_group_name_H-M   'P 1'
#
loop_
_entity.id
_entity.type
_entity.pdbx_description
1 polymer ?
#
loop_
_entity_poly.entity_id
_entity_poly.type
_entity_poly.pdbx_seq_one_letter_code
_entity_poly.pdbx_strand_id
1 'polypeptide(L)'
;MTEKRLSVSEARRRFSRLIAGVSRGGSRVMITQHGRERATLIGTQEYQELSKKARAFERSGRKATRFRLEGSLELCSSPEELIEEMRKIRAIWNESIHRSSAELARELARE
;
A
#
# COMPACT_ATOMS: atom_id res chain seq x y z
N MET A 1 -12.69 10.60 12.28
CA MET A 1 -13.32 11.14 11.06
C MET A 1 -14.82 11.23 11.30
N THR A 2 -15.40 12.42 11.29
CA THR A 2 -16.84 12.62 11.52
C THR A 2 -17.61 12.36 10.23
N GLU A 3 -18.21 11.17 10.10
CA GLU A 3 -19.11 10.85 9.00
C GLU A 3 -20.45 11.55 9.19
N LYS A 4 -20.83 12.39 8.22
CA LYS A 4 -22.11 13.09 8.25
C LYS A 4 -23.15 12.25 7.52
N ARG A 5 -24.25 11.90 8.19
CA ARG A 5 -25.35 11.13 7.61
C ARG A 5 -26.45 12.07 7.13
N LEU A 6 -26.90 11.91 5.90
CA LEU A 6 -27.98 12.72 5.30
C LEU A 6 -28.94 11.82 4.53
N SER A 7 -30.22 12.15 4.57
CA SER A 7 -31.18 11.52 3.66
C SER A 7 -30.93 11.95 2.21
N VAL A 8 -31.36 11.14 1.22
CA VAL A 8 -31.31 11.51 -0.21
C VAL A 8 -31.99 12.86 -0.48
N SER A 9 -33.11 13.13 0.19
CA SER A 9 -33.85 14.40 0.05
C SER A 9 -33.03 15.61 0.53
N GLU A 10 -32.32 15.48 1.66
CA GLU A 10 -31.45 16.54 2.17
C GLU A 10 -30.18 16.71 1.34
N ALA A 11 -29.62 15.59 0.87
CA ALA A 11 -28.46 15.59 -0.02
C ALA A 11 -28.77 16.34 -1.32
N ARG A 12 -29.97 16.13 -1.89
CA ARG A 12 -30.44 16.88 -3.07
C ARG A 12 -30.62 18.38 -2.78
N ARG A 13 -31.27 18.75 -1.67
CA ARG A 13 -31.46 20.18 -1.32
C ARG A 13 -30.15 20.93 -1.12
N ARG A 14 -29.10 20.26 -0.65
CA ARG A 14 -27.81 20.87 -0.29
C ARG A 14 -26.67 20.47 -1.23
N PHE A 15 -26.99 19.94 -2.40
CA PHE A 15 -26.04 19.26 -3.28
C PHE A 15 -24.79 20.10 -3.56
N SER A 16 -24.94 21.33 -4.06
CA SER A 16 -23.80 22.19 -4.41
C SER A 16 -22.89 22.48 -3.21
N ARG A 17 -23.47 22.70 -2.02
CA ARG A 17 -22.70 22.93 -0.79
C ARG A 17 -21.96 21.67 -0.34
N LEU A 18 -22.57 20.50 -0.49
CA LEU A 18 -21.94 19.22 -0.16
C LEU A 18 -20.76 18.93 -1.08
N ILE A 19 -20.94 19.10 -2.39
CA ILE A 19 -19.87 18.95 -3.38
C ILE A 19 -18.72 19.91 -3.10
N ALA A 20 -19.01 21.20 -2.86
CA ALA A 20 -17.98 22.19 -2.56
C ALA A 20 -17.25 21.91 -1.23
N GLY A 21 -17.93 21.31 -0.25
CA GLY A 21 -17.33 20.90 1.02
C GLY A 21 -16.39 19.72 0.83
N VAL A 22 -16.86 18.66 0.18
CA VAL A 22 -16.11 17.42 -0.06
C VAL A 22 -14.92 17.66 -1.01
N SER A 23 -15.07 18.50 -2.02
CA SER A 23 -13.98 18.85 -2.95
C SER A 23 -12.83 19.60 -2.28
N ARG A 24 -13.08 20.30 -1.15
CA ARG A 24 -12.06 21.04 -0.39
C ARG A 24 -11.41 20.20 0.71
N GLY A 25 -11.58 18.89 0.69
CA GLY A 25 -11.10 17.99 1.73
C GLY A 25 -12.02 17.92 2.97
N GLY A 26 -13.26 18.38 2.85
CA GLY A 26 -14.27 18.21 3.89
C GLY A 26 -14.65 16.74 4.10
N SER A 27 -15.27 16.45 5.24
CA SER A 27 -15.61 15.09 5.66
C SER A 27 -16.52 14.34 4.69
N ARG A 28 -16.37 13.01 4.66
CA ARG A 28 -17.24 12.06 3.95
C ARG A 28 -18.70 12.23 4.37
N VAL A 29 -19.60 12.10 3.40
CA VAL A 29 -21.05 12.23 3.61
C VAL A 29 -21.74 10.95 3.20
N MET A 30 -22.38 10.29 4.15
CA MET A 30 -23.18 9.11 3.88
C MET A 30 -24.62 9.49 3.54
N ILE A 31 -25.07 9.04 2.38
CA ILE A 31 -26.41 9.28 1.85
C ILE A 31 -27.27 8.04 2.13
N THR A 32 -28.37 8.27 2.85
CA THR A 32 -29.33 7.23 3.23
C THR A 32 -30.67 7.42 2.52
N GLN A 33 -31.35 6.31 2.24
CA GLN A 33 -32.70 6.31 1.70
C GLN A 33 -33.57 5.40 2.58
N HIS A 34 -34.68 5.93 3.09
CA HIS A 34 -35.55 5.22 4.05
C HIS A 34 -34.75 4.64 5.25
N GLY A 35 -33.80 5.42 5.78
CA GLY A 35 -32.95 5.02 6.91
C GLY A 35 -31.84 4.03 6.57
N ARG A 36 -31.78 3.51 5.33
CA ARG A 36 -30.73 2.58 4.90
C ARG A 36 -29.62 3.29 4.13
N GLU A 37 -28.39 2.88 4.37
CA GLU A 37 -27.21 3.38 3.66
C GLU A 37 -27.29 2.99 2.18
N ARG A 38 -27.06 3.96 1.28
CA ARG A 38 -27.15 3.75 -0.17
C ARG A 38 -25.91 4.19 -0.92
N ALA A 39 -25.30 5.30 -0.50
CA ALA A 39 -24.12 5.83 -1.15
C ALA A 39 -23.30 6.64 -0.17
N THR A 40 -22.01 6.80 -0.47
CA THR A 40 -21.12 7.71 0.26
C THR A 40 -20.51 8.68 -0.74
N LEU A 41 -20.65 9.97 -0.47
CA LEU A 41 -20.00 11.04 -1.20
C LEU A 41 -18.63 11.31 -0.55
N ILE A 42 -17.58 11.20 -1.36
CA ILE A 42 -16.18 11.42 -0.99
C ILE A 42 -15.46 12.25 -2.04
N GLY A 43 -14.32 12.83 -1.67
CA GLY A 43 -13.51 13.63 -2.58
C GLY A 43 -12.85 12.78 -3.67
N THR A 44 -12.60 13.36 -4.84
CA THR A 44 -11.96 12.63 -5.96
C THR A 44 -10.57 12.13 -5.59
N GLN A 45 -9.77 12.94 -4.91
CA GLN A 45 -8.42 12.56 -4.47
C GLN A 45 -8.46 11.41 -3.46
N GLU A 46 -9.36 11.50 -2.47
CA GLU A 46 -9.59 10.43 -1.50
C GLU A 46 -10.04 9.13 -2.18
N TYR A 47 -10.94 9.21 -3.16
CA TYR A 47 -11.35 8.05 -3.95
C TYR A 47 -10.17 7.42 -4.70
N GLN A 48 -9.31 8.23 -5.33
CA GLN A 48 -8.14 7.73 -6.04
C GLN A 48 -7.16 7.03 -5.10
N GLU A 49 -6.90 7.57 -3.91
CA GLU A 49 -6.05 6.96 -2.90
C GLU A 49 -6.62 5.61 -2.41
N LEU A 50 -7.91 5.58 -2.08
CA LEU A 50 -8.57 4.34 -1.67
C LEU A 50 -8.57 3.30 -2.80
N SER A 51 -8.80 3.72 -4.04
CA SER A 51 -8.75 2.84 -5.21
C SER A 51 -7.36 2.26 -5.44
N LYS A 52 -6.30 3.07 -5.30
CA LYS A 52 -4.90 2.59 -5.36
C LYS A 52 -4.61 1.57 -4.26
N LYS A 53 -5.03 1.86 -3.02
CA LYS A 53 -4.86 0.94 -1.87
C LYS A 53 -5.60 -0.37 -2.07
N ALA A 54 -6.85 -0.33 -2.53
CA ALA A 54 -7.64 -1.54 -2.83
C ALA A 54 -6.97 -2.39 -3.92
N ARG A 55 -6.51 -1.77 -5.01
CA ARG A 55 -5.78 -2.48 -6.08
C ARG A 55 -4.46 -3.08 -5.59
N ALA A 56 -3.73 -2.38 -4.72
CA ALA A 56 -2.51 -2.91 -4.12
C ALA A 56 -2.81 -4.14 -3.23
N PHE A 57 -3.88 -4.07 -2.44
CA PHE A 57 -4.34 -5.17 -1.59
C PHE A 57 -4.77 -6.40 -2.40
N GLU A 58 -5.53 -6.21 -3.49
CA GLU A 58 -5.89 -7.30 -4.40
C GLU A 58 -4.66 -7.96 -5.04
N ARG A 59 -3.66 -7.14 -5.44
CA ARG A 59 -2.39 -7.66 -5.98
C ARG A 59 -1.61 -8.45 -4.94
N SER A 60 -1.57 -8.02 -3.67
CA SER A 60 -0.92 -8.78 -2.60
C SER A 60 -1.68 -10.07 -2.27
N GLY A 61 -3.01 -10.05 -2.29
CA GLY A 61 -3.84 -11.23 -2.08
C GLY A 61 -3.64 -12.30 -3.16
N ARG A 62 -3.44 -11.89 -4.42
CA ARG A 62 -3.12 -12.80 -5.53
C ARG A 62 -1.70 -13.36 -5.51
N LYS A 63 -0.75 -12.69 -4.84
CA LYS A 63 0.64 -13.18 -4.68
C LYS A 63 0.83 -14.14 -3.50
N ALA A 64 -0.22 -14.39 -2.71
CA ALA A 64 -0.17 -15.28 -1.55
C ALA A 64 -0.48 -16.75 -1.86
N THR A 65 -0.50 -17.18 -3.12
CA THR A 65 -0.18 -18.59 -3.39
C THR A 65 1.30 -18.76 -3.10
N ARG A 66 1.60 -19.17 -1.86
CA ARG A 66 2.87 -19.80 -1.47
C ARG A 66 3.15 -20.87 -2.53
N PHE A 67 4.01 -20.57 -3.49
CA PHE A 67 4.59 -21.61 -4.32
C PHE A 67 5.39 -22.48 -3.35
N ARG A 68 4.90 -23.68 -3.08
CA ARG A 68 5.62 -24.69 -2.31
C ARG A 68 6.63 -25.28 -3.27
N LEU A 69 7.87 -24.83 -3.17
CA LEU A 69 8.98 -25.42 -3.90
C LEU A 69 9.25 -26.79 -3.24
N GLU A 70 8.73 -27.86 -3.84
CA GLU A 70 9.06 -29.24 -3.46
C GLU A 70 10.12 -29.76 -4.45
N GLY A 71 11.29 -30.08 -3.92
CA GLY A 71 12.43 -30.58 -4.70
C GLY A 71 13.68 -30.70 -3.83
N SER A 72 14.63 -31.51 -4.26
CA SER A 72 15.98 -31.56 -3.67
C SER A 72 16.93 -30.70 -4.51
N LEU A 73 17.77 -29.92 -3.83
CA LEU A 73 18.90 -29.25 -4.45
C LEU A 73 20.16 -30.03 -4.08
N GLU A 74 20.84 -30.59 -5.07
CA GLU A 74 22.12 -31.25 -4.88
C GLU A 74 23.24 -30.29 -5.29
N LEU A 75 24.12 -29.98 -4.34
CA LEU A 75 25.31 -29.17 -4.58
C LEU A 75 26.45 -30.09 -5.00
N CYS A 76 26.73 -30.13 -6.30
CA CYS A 76 27.82 -30.92 -6.89
C CYS A 76 29.15 -30.16 -6.86
N SER A 77 29.55 -29.68 -5.69
CA SER A 77 30.79 -28.92 -5.49
C SER A 77 31.63 -29.56 -4.39
N SER A 78 32.95 -29.46 -4.51
CA SER A 78 33.84 -29.85 -3.41
C SER A 78 33.61 -28.94 -2.19
N PRO A 79 33.90 -29.40 -0.96
CA PRO A 79 33.77 -28.58 0.24
C PRO A 79 34.55 -27.26 0.16
N GLU A 80 35.71 -27.28 -0.48
CA GLU A 80 36.58 -26.11 -0.65
C GLU A 80 35.95 -25.07 -1.58
N GLU A 81 35.40 -25.52 -2.71
CA GLU A 81 34.69 -24.66 -3.66
C GLU A 81 33.45 -24.02 -3.02
N LEU A 82 32.69 -24.80 -2.23
CA LEU A 82 31.52 -24.29 -1.52
C LEU A 82 31.90 -23.21 -0.50
N ILE A 83 32.97 -23.42 0.26
CA ILE A 83 33.47 -22.43 1.23
C ILE A 83 33.86 -21.14 0.52
N GLU A 84 34.53 -21.24 -0.62
CA GLU A 84 34.97 -20.06 -1.38
C GLU A 84 33.79 -19.29 -1.99
N GLU A 85 32.80 -20.00 -2.55
CA GLU A 85 31.57 -19.37 -3.02
C GLU A 85 30.78 -18.70 -1.89
N MET A 86 30.70 -19.34 -0.71
CA MET A 86 30.08 -18.74 0.47
C MET A 86 30.80 -17.46 0.92
N ARG A 87 32.14 -17.40 0.82
CA ARG A 87 32.90 -16.18 1.12
C ARG A 87 32.60 -15.07 0.12
N LYS A 88 32.55 -15.37 -1.17
CA LYS A 88 32.19 -14.39 -2.22
C LYS A 88 30.79 -13.82 -1.99
N ILE A 89 29.81 -14.69 -1.72
CA ILE A 89 28.43 -14.27 -1.43
C ILE A 89 28.40 -13.33 -0.21
N ARG A 90 29.09 -13.68 0.88
CA ARG A 90 29.17 -12.82 2.07
C ARG A 90 29.82 -11.47 1.79
N ALA A 91 30.88 -11.43 0.98
CA ALA A 91 31.55 -10.20 0.61
C ALA A 91 30.60 -9.25 -0.16
N ILE A 92 29.89 -9.77 -1.16
CA ILE A 92 28.91 -9.02 -1.95
C ILE A 92 27.78 -8.48 -1.06
N TRP A 93 27.26 -9.32 -0.16
CA TRP A 93 26.19 -8.91 0.77
C TRP A 93 26.65 -7.82 1.73
N ASN A 94 27.83 -7.97 2.34
CA ASN A 94 28.38 -6.96 3.24
C ASN A 94 28.60 -5.64 2.51
N GLU A 95 29.15 -5.67 1.30
CA GLU A 95 29.33 -4.46 0.50
C GLU A 95 28.00 -3.77 0.19
N SER A 96 26.96 -4.54 -0.18
CA SER A 96 25.63 -4.01 -0.42
C SER A 96 25.00 -3.37 0.82
N ILE A 97 25.17 -3.98 2.00
CA ILE A 97 24.66 -3.45 3.27
C ILE A 97 25.41 -2.17 3.64
N HIS A 98 26.73 -2.15 3.51
CA HIS A 98 27.54 -0.96 3.79
C HIS A 98 27.18 0.21 2.87
N ARG A 99 26.98 -0.05 1.58
CA ARG A 99 26.56 0.95 0.60
C ARG A 99 25.18 1.53 0.95
N SER A 100 24.21 0.68 1.23
CA SER A 100 22.86 1.08 1.63
C SER A 100 22.85 1.88 2.93
N SER A 101 23.62 1.46 3.93
CA SER A 101 23.78 2.19 5.20
C SER A 101 24.43 3.56 5.00
N ALA A 102 25.46 3.65 4.15
CA ALA A 102 26.12 4.92 3.83
C ALA A 102 25.26 5.87 2.98
N GLU A 103 24.35 5.35 2.17
CA GLU A 103 23.33 6.13 1.46
C GLU A 103 22.30 6.69 2.44
N LEU A 104 21.77 5.84 3.32
CA LEU A 104 20.82 6.24 4.36
C LEU A 104 21.40 7.31 5.30
N ALA A 105 22.65 7.16 5.72
CA ALA A 105 23.33 8.15 6.57
C ALA A 105 23.51 9.50 5.86
N ARG A 106 23.73 9.50 4.54
CA ARG A 106 23.83 10.72 3.73
C ARG A 106 22.49 11.41 3.54
N GLU A 107 21.39 10.66 3.44
CA GLU A 107 20.04 11.21 3.39
C GLU A 107 19.65 11.87 4.71
N LEU A 108 19.89 11.18 5.84
CA LEU A 108 19.60 11.72 7.18
C LEU A 108 20.41 12.97 7.54
N ALA A 109 21.61 13.14 6.98
CA ALA A 109 22.44 14.32 7.21
C ALA A 109 22.06 15.53 6.33
N ARG A 110 21.13 15.37 5.38
CA ARG A 110 20.62 16.44 4.50
C ARG A 110 19.27 17.00 4.96
N GLU A 111 18.60 16.35 5.90
CA GLU A 111 17.42 16.84 6.62
C GLU A 111 17.84 17.70 7.83
#